data_AF-A0A6H0T8W0-F1
#
_entry.id   AF-A0A6H0T8W0-F1
#
_cell.length_a   1.000
_cell.length_b   1.000
_cell.length_c   1.000
_cell.angle_alpha   90.00
_cell.angle_beta   90.00
_cell.angle_gamma   90.00
#
_symmetry.space_group_name_H-M   'P 1'
#
loop_
_entity.id
_entity.type
_entity.pdbx_description
1 polymer ?
#
loop_
_entity_poly.entity_id
_entity_poly.type
_entity_poly.pdbx_seq_one_letter_code
_entity_poly.pdbx_strand_id
1 'polypeptide(L)' 'MFTRISPLTYKEVTTALKRLGFEMKPKTGTAHEQWIRVDERGKFLVTVDKHISPFDKALIKSMARQAGLSTKEFFKECKK' A
#
# COMPACT_ATOMS: atom_id res chain seq x y z
N MET A 1 1.86 -18.39 15.06
CA MET A 1 0.91 -17.29 14.80
C MET A 1 1.58 -15.96 15.15
N PHE A 2 1.84 -15.08 14.18
CA PHE A 2 2.43 -13.76 14.45
C PHE A 2 1.34 -12.72 14.69
N THR A 3 1.08 -12.48 15.96
CA THR A 3 0.06 -11.61 16.54
C THR A 3 0.54 -10.15 16.53
N ARG A 4 -0.36 -9.21 16.16
CA ARG A 4 -0.20 -7.73 16.16
C ARG A 4 0.55 -7.12 14.97
N ILE A 5 -0.06 -7.15 13.79
CA ILE A 5 0.13 -6.03 12.85
C ILE A 5 -0.94 -5.00 13.23
N SER A 6 -0.53 -3.81 13.67
CA SER A 6 -1.47 -2.72 13.91
C SER A 6 -2.20 -2.40 12.61
N PRO A 7 -3.51 -2.13 12.65
CA PRO A 7 -4.20 -1.63 11.47
C PRO A 7 -3.48 -0.39 10.93
N LEU A 8 -3.16 -0.39 9.63
CA LEU A 8 -2.59 0.79 8.99
C LEU A 8 -3.71 1.69 8.50
N THR A 9 -3.55 2.99 8.69
CA THR A 9 -4.49 3.97 8.15
C THR A 9 -4.17 4.27 6.68
N TYR A 10 -5.20 4.71 5.95
CA TYR A 10 -5.05 5.22 4.59
C TYR A 10 -3.90 6.25 4.44
N LYS A 11 -3.74 7.17 5.40
CA LYS A 11 -2.70 8.19 5.35
C LYS A 11 -1.29 7.61 5.44
N GLU A 12 -1.07 6.62 6.32
CA GLU A 12 0.22 5.94 6.47
C GLU A 12 0.61 5.20 5.19
N VAL A 13 -0.34 4.45 4.61
CA VAL A 13 -0.11 3.69 3.37
C VAL A 13 0.19 4.62 2.20
N THR A 14 -0.61 5.67 1.99
CA THR A 14 -0.37 6.61 0.87
C THR A 14 0.91 7.42 1.05
N THR A 15 1.28 7.77 2.27
CA THR A 15 2.57 8.43 2.56
C THR A 15 3.74 7.50 2.24
N ALA A 16 3.68 6.24 2.65
CA ALA A 16 4.70 5.25 2.32
C ALA A 16 4.80 5.01 0.81
N LEU A 17 3.68 4.86 0.12
CA LEU A 17 3.65 4.69 -1.34
C LEU A 17 4.30 5.87 -2.06
N LYS A 18 3.99 7.12 -1.68
CA LYS A 18 4.67 8.31 -2.22
C LYS A 18 6.19 8.26 -1.98
N ARG A 19 6.64 7.93 -0.77
CA ARG A 19 8.07 7.82 -0.43
C ARG A 19 8.79 6.73 -1.22
N LEU A 20 8.08 5.64 -1.53
CA LEU A 20 8.57 4.52 -2.33
C LEU A 20 8.61 4.84 -3.84
N GLY A 21 8.14 6.02 -4.26
CA GLY A 21 8.11 6.45 -5.67
C GLY A 21 6.86 6.02 -6.42
N PHE A 22 5.78 5.63 -5.72
CA PHE A 22 4.51 5.37 -6.39
C PHE A 22 3.77 6.67 -6.69
N GLU A 23 3.20 6.74 -7.90
CA GLU A 23 2.36 7.82 -8.36
C GLU A 23 0.88 7.41 -8.29
N MET A 24 0.04 8.31 -7.79
CA MET A 24 -1.40 8.07 -7.75
C MET A 24 -1.99 8.28 -9.15
N LYS A 25 -2.69 7.29 -9.68
CA LYS A 25 -3.43 7.44 -10.92
C LYS A 25 -4.67 8.35 -10.71
N PRO A 26 -5.05 9.14 -11.73
CA PRO A 26 -6.28 9.92 -11.68
C PRO A 26 -7.49 8.98 -11.52
N LYS A 27 -8.40 9.34 -10.61
CA LYS A 27 -9.53 8.50 -10.20
C LYS A 27 -10.66 8.60 -11.21
N THR A 28 -11.10 7.50 -11.78
CA THR A 28 -12.36 7.43 -12.54
C THR A 28 -13.48 6.95 -11.62
N GLY A 29 -14.03 7.86 -10.83
CA GLY A 29 -15.33 7.73 -10.15
C GLY A 29 -15.46 6.77 -8.95
N THR A 30 -14.52 5.84 -8.73
CA THR A 30 -14.56 4.88 -7.60
C THR A 30 -13.57 5.24 -6.51
N ALA A 31 -13.90 4.91 -5.27
CA ALA A 31 -13.09 5.19 -4.08
C ALA A 31 -11.85 4.28 -3.93
N HIS A 32 -11.57 3.46 -4.95
CA HIS A 32 -10.35 2.67 -5.06
C HIS A 32 -9.27 3.51 -5.74
N GLU A 33 -8.20 3.77 -5.02
CA GLU A 33 -7.05 4.52 -5.52
C GLU A 33 -5.99 3.57 -6.02
N GLN A 34 -5.58 3.76 -7.27
CA GLN A 34 -4.53 2.97 -7.87
C GLN A 34 -3.23 3.74 -7.83
N TRP A 35 -2.21 3.12 -7.26
CA TRP A 35 -0.86 3.65 -7.14
C TRP A 35 0.05 2.82 -8.03
N ILE A 36 0.69 3.47 -8.98
CA ILE A 36 1.58 2.83 -9.94
C ILE A 36 3.01 3.26 -9.67
N ARG A 37 3.93 2.31 -9.72
CA ARG A 37 5.37 2.58 -9.76
C ARG A 37 5.98 1.78 -10.91
N VAL A 38 6.82 2.42 -11.70
CA VAL A 38 7.54 1.78 -12.79
C VAL A 38 9.02 1.94 -12.50
N ASP A 39 9.70 0.83 -12.24
CA ASP A 39 11.15 0.76 -12.05
C ASP A 39 11.76 -0.21 -13.07
N GLU A 40 13.09 -0.34 -13.04
CA GLU A 40 13.84 -1.34 -13.81
C GLU A 40 13.38 -2.79 -13.54
N ARG A 41 12.78 -3.04 -12.37
CA ARG A 41 12.18 -4.33 -11.97
C ARG A 41 10.81 -4.60 -12.61
N GLY A 42 10.20 -3.61 -13.24
CA GLY A 42 8.87 -3.69 -13.86
C GLY A 42 7.85 -2.73 -13.25
N LYS A 43 6.59 -2.97 -13.61
CA LYS A 43 5.43 -2.14 -13.22
C LYS A 43 4.74 -2.74 -12.00
N PHE A 44 4.75 -2.01 -10.90
CA PHE A 44 4.02 -2.32 -9.69
C PHE A 44 2.74 -1.51 -9.63
N LEU A 45 1.62 -2.17 -9.35
CA LEU A 45 0.31 -1.53 -9.22
C LEU A 45 -0.29 -1.93 -7.87
N VAL A 46 -0.42 -0.96 -6.97
CA VAL A 46 -1.00 -1.13 -5.65
C VAL A 46 -2.38 -0.49 -5.63
N THR A 47 -3.39 -1.24 -5.21
CA THR A 47 -4.75 -0.71 -5.04
C THR A 47 -5.00 -0.43 -3.56
N VAL A 48 -5.33 0.81 -3.25
CA VAL A 48 -5.64 1.30 -1.90
C VAL A 48 -7.09 1.71 -1.87
N ASP A 49 -7.87 1.15 -0.95
CA ASP A 49 -9.27 1.47 -0.79
C ASP A 49 -9.48 2.21 0.54
N LYS A 50 -10.06 3.40 0.46
CA LYS A 50 -10.24 4.26 1.63
C LYS A 50 -11.37 3.77 2.56
N HIS A 51 -12.37 3.07 2.04
CA HIS A 51 -13.54 2.60 2.80
C HIS A 51 -13.22 1.41 3.71
N ILE A 52 -12.23 0.60 3.33
CA ILE A 52 -11.76 -0.53 4.13
C ILE A 52 -10.64 -0.15 5.11
N SER A 53 -10.32 1.15 5.23
CA SER A 53 -9.43 1.65 6.28
C SER A 53 -10.19 1.64 7.61
N PRO A 54 -9.61 1.10 8.70
CA PRO A 54 -8.23 0.61 8.85
C PRO A 54 -7.92 -0.72 8.15
N PHE A 55 -6.75 -0.81 7.49
CA PHE A 55 -6.36 -2.02 6.77
C PHE A 55 -5.93 -3.15 7.70
N ASP A 56 -6.55 -4.30 7.54
CA ASP A 56 -6.15 -5.54 8.17
C ASP A 56 -4.83 -6.10 7.63
N LYS A 57 -4.24 -7.01 8.40
CA LYS A 57 -3.00 -7.73 8.04
C LYS A 57 -3.05 -8.39 6.65
N ALA A 58 -4.20 -8.93 6.25
CA ALA A 58 -4.37 -9.56 4.94
C ALA A 58 -4.25 -8.54 3.79
N LEU A 59 -4.84 -7.35 3.97
CA LEU A 59 -4.77 -6.23 3.04
C LEU A 59 -3.35 -5.68 2.95
N ILE A 60 -2.69 -5.46 4.09
CA ILE A 60 -1.29 -5.01 4.14
C ILE A 60 -0.38 -6.02 3.43
N LYS A 61 -0.60 -7.33 3.64
CA LYS A 61 0.14 -8.39 2.94
C LYS A 61 -0.10 -8.35 1.43
N SER A 62 -1.35 -8.12 1.00
CA SER A 62 -1.71 -8.00 -0.41
C SER A 62 -1.03 -6.78 -1.07
N MET A 63 -1.09 -5.61 -0.43
CA MET A 63 -0.44 -4.39 -0.92
C MET A 63 1.08 -4.52 -0.96
N ALA A 64 1.69 -5.10 0.07
CA ALA A 64 3.13 -5.35 0.09
C ALA A 64 3.56 -6.22 -1.09
N ARG A 65 2.80 -7.30 -1.37
CA ARG A 65 3.04 -8.18 -2.52
C ARG A 65 2.90 -7.43 -3.85
N GLN A 66 1.88 -6.58 -3.98
CA GLN A 66 1.68 -5.72 -5.15
C GLN A 66 2.82 -4.71 -5.34
N ALA A 67 3.37 -4.20 -4.24
CA ALA A 67 4.51 -3.28 -4.24
C ALA A 67 5.86 -3.98 -4.46
N GLY A 68 5.89 -5.31 -4.53
CA GLY A 68 7.13 -6.09 -4.61
C GLY A 68 7.95 -6.09 -3.30
N LEU A 69 7.32 -5.79 -2.17
CA LEU A 69 7.95 -5.71 -0.84
C LEU A 69 7.45 -6.85 0.07
N SER A 70 8.25 -7.18 1.07
CA SER A 70 7.78 -8.05 2.15
C SER A 70 6.82 -7.29 3.08
N THR A 71 5.86 -7.98 3.69
CA THR A 71 4.87 -7.37 4.60
C THR A 71 5.51 -6.57 5.73
N LYS A 72 6.64 -7.03 6.27
CA LYS A 72 7.40 -6.31 7.31
C LYS A 72 8.01 -5.01 6.80
N GLU A 73 8.65 -5.04 5.63
CA GLU A 73 9.28 -3.87 5.01
C GLU A 73 8.23 -2.81 4.68
N PHE A 74 7.13 -3.23 4.05
CA PHE A 74 6.02 -2.34 3.74
C PHE A 74 5.41 -1.72 5.01
N PHE A 75 5.18 -2.53 6.05
CA PHE A 75 4.66 -2.03 7.32
C PHE A 75 5.63 -1.06 8.01
N LYS A 76 6.93 -1.34 7.96
CA LYS A 76 7.97 -0.46 8.50
C LYS A 76 7.98 0.89 7.80
N GLU A 77 7.86 0.93 6.48
CA GLU A 77 7.78 2.18 5.71
C GLU A 77 6.50 2.96 5.99
N CYS A 78 5.37 2.27 6.28
CA CYS A 78 4.12 2.92 6.68
C CYS A 78 4.17 3.54 8.08
N LYS A 79 4.94 2.96 9.02
CA LYS A 79 5.09 3.45 10.40
C LYS A 79 6.25 4.44 10.60
N LYS A 80 6.92 4.83 9.52
CA LYS A 80 8.10 5.70 9.53
C LYS A 80 7.71 7.17 9.48
#